data_AF-A0A7C4PCV0-F1
#
_entry.id   AF-A0A7C4PCV0-F1
#
_cell.length_a   1.000
_cell.length_b   1.000
_cell.length_c   1.000
_cell.angle_alpha   90.00
_cell.angle_beta   90.00
_cell.angle_gamma   90.00
#
_symmetry.space_group_name_H-M   'P 1'
#
loop_
_entity.id
_entity.type
_entity.pdbx_description
1 polymer ?
#
loop_
_entity_poly.entity_id
_entity_poly.type
_entity_poly.pdbx_seq_one_letter_code
_entity_poly.pdbx_strand_id
1 'polypeptide(L)'
;MSTMQNVQPPENKTFEEYHREGWRLYGSKGNHDAAEENFRRAISVNPNAVDAYYGLALVLKAQDRRKEAIAMFQKVLDLLNANVVEDRNRARMLRRLALGHINWLQSGDWNLEREIWKHER
;
A
#
# COMPACT_ATOMS: atom_id res chain seq x y z
N MET A 1 -13.05 -32.39 12.40
CA MET A 1 -13.45 -31.30 11.48
C MET A 1 -13.15 -30.00 12.20
N SER A 2 -12.03 -29.35 11.85
CA SER A 2 -11.53 -28.17 12.55
C SER A 2 -12.40 -26.97 12.20
N THR A 3 -13.07 -26.40 13.21
CA THR A 3 -13.75 -25.12 13.10
C THR A 3 -12.71 -24.04 12.83
N MET A 4 -12.71 -23.50 11.60
CA MET A 4 -12.04 -22.24 11.31
C MET A 4 -12.64 -21.18 12.22
N GLN A 5 -11.89 -20.74 13.24
CA GLN A 5 -12.22 -19.54 13.98
C GLN A 5 -12.16 -18.37 13.00
N ASN A 6 -13.33 -17.96 12.53
CA ASN A 6 -13.55 -16.69 11.89
C ASN A 6 -13.34 -15.61 12.97
N VAL A 7 -12.10 -15.12 13.09
CA VAL A 7 -11.75 -14.03 13.99
C VAL A 7 -12.36 -12.76 13.40
N GLN A 8 -13.64 -12.51 13.72
CA GLN A 8 -14.25 -11.22 13.45
C GLN A 8 -13.43 -10.13 14.14
N PRO A 9 -13.14 -8.99 13.47
CA PRO A 9 -12.47 -7.87 14.10
C PRO A 9 -13.25 -7.41 15.33
N PRO A 10 -12.60 -6.96 16.41
CA PRO A 10 -13.31 -6.35 17.54
C PRO A 10 -14.15 -5.18 17.03
N GLU A 11 -15.38 -5.08 17.54
CA GLU A 11 -16.38 -4.10 17.12
C GLU A 11 -15.81 -2.66 17.09
N ASN A 12 -16.03 -1.99 15.94
CA ASN A 12 -16.06 -0.55 15.72
C ASN A 12 -14.75 0.26 15.70
N LYS A 13 -13.84 -0.04 14.75
CA LYS A 13 -13.07 1.03 14.09
C LYS A 13 -13.38 1.07 12.60
N THR A 14 -13.68 2.25 12.10
CA THR A 14 -13.89 2.54 10.68
C THR A 14 -12.58 2.40 9.90
N PHE A 15 -12.69 2.31 8.57
CA PHE A 15 -11.53 2.41 7.68
C PHE A 15 -10.66 3.62 8.03
N GLU A 16 -11.26 4.79 8.24
CA GLU A 16 -10.55 6.05 8.50
C GLU A 16 -9.78 6.03 9.82
N GLU A 17 -10.29 5.33 10.83
CA GLU A 17 -9.60 5.20 12.12
C GLU A 17 -8.38 4.29 12.00
N TYR A 18 -8.52 3.13 11.37
CA TYR A 18 -7.39 2.24 11.11
C TYR A 18 -6.35 2.89 10.19
N HIS A 19 -6.79 3.58 9.14
CA HIS A 19 -5.92 4.25 8.20
C HIS A 19 -5.12 5.38 8.87
N ARG A 20 -5.78 6.23 9.66
CA ARG A 20 -5.14 7.33 10.40
C ARG A 20 -4.15 6.81 11.43
N GLU A 21 -4.53 5.77 12.17
CA GLU A 21 -3.66 5.16 13.18
C GLU A 21 -2.44 4.50 12.54
N GLY A 22 -2.60 3.83 11.39
CA GLY A 22 -1.49 3.30 10.59
C GLY A 22 -0.46 4.36 10.24
N TRP A 23 -0.89 5.52 9.74
CA TRP A 23 0.02 6.64 9.43
C TRP A 23 0.68 7.24 10.68
N ARG A 24 -0.08 7.38 11.77
CA ARG A 24 0.44 7.88 13.05
C ARG A 24 1.56 6.97 13.58
N LEU A 25 1.34 5.65 13.52
CA LEU A 25 2.30 4.65 13.97
C LEU A 25 3.52 4.56 13.04
N TYR A 26 3.33 4.67 11.73
CA TYR A 26 4.44 4.70 10.77
C TYR A 26 5.39 5.88 11.00
N GLY A 27 4.86 7.05 11.37
CA GLY A 27 5.68 8.21 11.74
C GLY A 27 6.38 8.10 13.11
N SER A 28 6.00 7.12 13.93
CA SER A 28 6.56 6.89 15.26
C SER A 28 7.73 5.89 15.18
N LYS A 29 8.87 6.24 15.77
CA LYS A 29 10.08 5.41 15.74
C LYS A 29 9.80 4.00 16.28
N GLY A 30 10.06 2.98 15.46
CA GLY A 30 10.02 1.57 15.87
C GLY A 30 8.66 0.89 15.85
N ASN A 31 7.59 1.58 15.44
CA ASN A 31 6.22 1.04 15.49
C ASN A 31 5.72 0.48 14.14
N HIS A 32 6.63 -0.05 13.32
CA HIS A 32 6.28 -0.57 11.99
C HIS A 32 5.31 -1.76 12.04
N ASP A 33 5.47 -2.67 13.01
CA ASP A 33 4.57 -3.85 13.13
C ASP A 33 3.13 -3.44 13.43
N ALA A 34 2.95 -2.47 14.34
CA ALA A 34 1.63 -1.93 14.67
C ALA A 34 1.05 -1.13 13.50
N ALA A 35 1.87 -0.41 12.75
CA ALA A 35 1.45 0.28 11.53
C ALA A 35 0.97 -0.72 10.46
N GLU A 36 1.69 -1.82 10.27
CA GLU A 36 1.31 -2.90 9.36
C GLU A 36 -0.06 -3.48 9.73
N GLU A 37 -0.27 -3.82 11.02
CA GLU A 37 -1.54 -4.36 11.47
C GLU A 37 -2.70 -3.38 11.17
N ASN A 38 -2.51 -2.09 11.46
CA ASN A 38 -3.53 -1.07 11.19
C ASN A 38 -3.83 -0.93 9.70
N PHE A 39 -2.83 -0.92 8.82
CA PHE A 39 -3.11 -0.89 7.38
C PHE A 39 -3.79 -2.17 6.87
N ARG A 40 -3.43 -3.35 7.39
CA ARG A 40 -4.11 -4.61 7.05
C ARG A 40 -5.57 -4.60 7.50
N ARG A 41 -5.86 -4.06 8.69
CA ARG A 41 -7.23 -3.86 9.17
C ARG A 41 -7.98 -2.85 8.30
N ALA A 42 -7.37 -1.74 7.93
CA ALA A 42 -7.96 -0.77 7.00
C ALA A 42 -8.34 -1.42 5.66
N ILE A 43 -7.45 -2.23 5.09
CA ILE A 43 -7.70 -3.00 3.86
C ILE A 43 -8.85 -4.01 4.05
N SER A 44 -8.95 -4.67 5.20
CA SER A 44 -10.06 -5.61 5.46
C SER A 44 -11.42 -4.92 5.52
N VAL A 45 -11.47 -3.65 5.95
CA VAL A 45 -12.70 -2.84 6.00
C VAL A 45 -13.02 -2.25 4.62
N ASN A 46 -12.01 -1.76 3.90
CA ASN A 46 -12.14 -1.23 2.54
C ASN A 46 -11.07 -1.83 1.61
N PRO A 47 -11.41 -2.91 0.88
CA PRO A 47 -10.48 -3.59 -0.03
C PRO A 47 -10.04 -2.75 -1.24
N ASN A 48 -10.71 -1.63 -1.51
CA ASN A 48 -10.43 -0.71 -2.61
C ASN A 48 -9.65 0.54 -2.16
N ALA A 49 -9.25 0.61 -0.89
CA ALA A 49 -8.53 1.75 -0.34
C ALA A 49 -7.07 1.80 -0.81
N VAL A 50 -6.83 2.52 -1.92
CA VAL A 50 -5.49 2.67 -2.52
C VAL A 50 -4.46 3.21 -1.52
N ASP A 51 -4.84 4.15 -0.65
CA ASP A 51 -3.91 4.72 0.34
C ASP A 51 -3.47 3.70 1.39
N ALA A 52 -4.34 2.76 1.78
CA ALA A 52 -3.99 1.75 2.76
C ALA A 52 -3.01 0.72 2.20
N TYR A 53 -3.15 0.34 0.92
CA TYR A 53 -2.13 -0.48 0.25
C TYR A 53 -0.79 0.27 0.10
N TYR A 54 -0.83 1.57 -0.23
CA TYR A 54 0.38 2.38 -0.31
C TYR A 54 1.08 2.51 1.06
N GLY A 55 0.32 2.78 2.12
CA GLY A 55 0.82 2.83 3.50
C GLY A 55 1.42 1.50 3.95
N LEU A 56 0.73 0.38 3.70
CA LEU A 56 1.27 -0.96 3.98
C LEU A 56 2.58 -1.23 3.23
N ALA A 57 2.66 -0.83 1.96
CA ALA A 57 3.86 -1.01 1.16
C ALA A 57 5.07 -0.24 1.73
N LEU A 58 4.85 0.99 2.23
CA LEU A 58 5.89 1.78 2.89
C LEU A 58 6.37 1.14 4.20
N VAL A 59 5.44 0.64 5.02
CA VAL A 59 5.76 -0.07 6.26
C VAL A 59 6.61 -1.31 5.97
N LEU A 60 6.18 -2.14 5.02
CA LEU A 60 6.92 -3.35 4.61
C LEU A 60 8.31 -3.01 4.07
N LYS A 61 8.43 -1.90 3.31
CA LYS A 61 9.72 -1.38 2.86
C LYS A 61 10.60 -0.95 4.03
N ALA A 62 10.05 -0.31 5.06
CA ALA A 62 10.78 0.12 6.25
C ALA A 62 11.22 -1.07 7.14
N GLN A 63 10.52 -2.20 7.06
CA GLN A 63 10.89 -3.47 7.68
C GLN A 63 11.85 -4.32 6.81
N ASP A 64 12.36 -3.80 5.69
CA ASP A 64 13.20 -4.51 4.71
C ASP A 64 12.52 -5.74 4.05
N ARG A 65 11.18 -5.83 4.12
CA ARG A 65 10.39 -6.89 3.48
C ARG A 65 10.14 -6.58 2.01
N ARG A 66 11.23 -6.52 1.24
CA ARG A 66 11.31 -6.04 -0.15
C ARG A 66 10.26 -6.68 -1.07
N LYS A 67 10.12 -8.01 -1.04
CA LYS A 67 9.19 -8.75 -1.92
C LYS A 67 7.72 -8.40 -1.64
N GLU A 68 7.36 -8.27 -0.37
CA GLU A 68 5.99 -7.97 0.04
C GLU A 68 5.64 -6.50 -0.22
N ALA A 69 6.59 -5.59 0.00
CA ALA A 69 6.44 -4.18 -0.35
C ALA A 69 6.15 -4.00 -1.86
N ILE A 70 6.91 -4.67 -2.74
CA ILE A 70 6.67 -4.66 -4.19
C ILE A 70 5.26 -5.16 -4.51
N ALA A 71 4.81 -6.25 -3.89
CA ALA A 71 3.48 -6.79 -4.14
C ALA A 71 2.37 -5.80 -3.76
N MET A 72 2.54 -5.05 -2.67
CA MET A 72 1.57 -4.02 -2.25
C MET A 72 1.62 -2.77 -3.14
N PHE A 73 2.79 -2.33 -3.59
CA PHE A 73 2.88 -1.28 -4.60
C PHE A 73 2.25 -1.70 -5.93
N GLN A 74 2.39 -2.97 -6.34
CA GLN A 74 1.71 -3.49 -7.52
C GLN A 74 0.19 -3.43 -7.35
N LYS A 75 -0.34 -3.73 -6.16
CA LYS A 75 -1.78 -3.57 -5.87
C LYS A 75 -2.26 -2.13 -5.98
N VAL A 76 -1.44 -1.15 -5.58
CA VAL A 76 -1.74 0.27 -5.83
C VAL A 76 -1.91 0.53 -7.33
N LEU A 77 -1.01 0.02 -8.17
CA LEU A 77 -1.10 0.18 -9.63
C LEU A 77 -2.34 -0.49 -10.21
N ASP A 78 -2.66 -1.71 -9.76
CA ASP A 78 -3.84 -2.46 -10.21
C ASP A 78 -5.13 -1.68 -9.92
N LEU A 79 -5.28 -1.14 -8.71
CA LEU A 79 -6.46 -0.37 -8.29
C LEU A 79 -6.58 0.96 -9.04
N LEU A 80 -5.46 1.64 -9.31
CA LEU A 80 -5.44 2.85 -10.12
C LEU A 80 -5.84 2.58 -11.58
N ASN A 81 -5.43 1.44 -12.14
CA ASN A 81 -5.82 1.02 -13.50
C ASN A 81 -7.30 0.67 -13.59
N ALA A 82 -7.88 0.14 -12.52
CA ALA A 82 -9.32 -0.11 -12.41
C ALA A 82 -10.16 1.16 -12.20
N ASN A 83 -9.55 2.36 -12.26
CA ASN A 83 -10.20 3.66 -12.05
C ASN A 83 -10.93 3.77 -10.69
N VAL A 84 -10.43 3.07 -9.66
CA VAL A 84 -10.97 3.17 -8.29
C VAL A 84 -10.77 4.58 -7.71
N VAL A 85 -9.74 5.29 -8.17
CA VAL A 85 -9.46 6.68 -7.79
C VAL A 85 -9.95 7.61 -8.89
N GLU A 86 -11.00 8.39 -8.58
CA GLU A 86 -11.61 9.32 -9.53
C GLU A 86 -10.72 10.54 -9.82
N ASP A 87 -9.98 11.02 -8.81
CA ASP A 87 -9.05 12.13 -8.99
C ASP A 87 -7.84 11.69 -9.83
N ARG A 88 -7.85 12.11 -11.10
CA ARG A 88 -6.80 11.82 -12.09
C ARG A 88 -5.42 12.34 -11.69
N ASN A 89 -5.35 13.48 -10.99
CA ASN A 89 -4.07 14.06 -10.57
C ASN A 89 -3.47 13.23 -9.44
N ARG A 90 -4.30 12.86 -8.46
CA ARG A 90 -3.90 11.97 -7.37
C ARG A 90 -3.51 10.58 -7.89
N ALA A 91 -4.29 10.01 -8.82
CA ALA A 91 -3.99 8.74 -9.45
C ALA A 91 -2.62 8.75 -10.17
N ARG A 92 -2.33 9.80 -10.95
CA ARG A 92 -1.03 9.96 -11.61
C ARG A 92 0.12 10.05 -10.61
N MET A 93 -0.06 10.81 -9.53
CA MET A 93 0.94 10.94 -8.48
C MET A 93 1.24 9.60 -7.80
N LEU A 94 0.20 8.90 -7.33
CA LEU A 94 0.34 7.60 -6.65
C LEU A 94 0.96 6.55 -7.56
N ARG A 95 0.59 6.53 -8.85
CA ARG A 95 1.22 5.66 -9.85
C ARG A 95 2.73 5.89 -9.90
N ARG A 96 3.17 7.14 -10.07
CA ARG A 96 4.61 7.49 -10.15
C ARG A 96 5.37 7.09 -8.88
N LEU A 97 4.77 7.31 -7.71
CA LEU A 97 5.39 6.94 -6.43
C LEU A 97 5.52 5.42 -6.29
N ALA A 98 4.45 4.66 -6.55
CA ALA A 98 4.47 3.21 -6.46
C ALA A 98 5.53 2.59 -7.39
N LEU A 99 5.64 3.09 -8.61
CA LEU A 99 6.63 2.60 -9.59
C LEU A 99 8.06 2.95 -9.21
N GLY A 100 8.30 4.16 -8.74
CA GLY A 100 9.61 4.55 -8.25
C GLY A 100 10.05 3.66 -7.07
N HIS A 101 9.15 3.36 -6.13
CA HIS A 101 9.46 2.44 -5.04
C HIS A 101 9.74 1.03 -5.56
N ILE A 102 8.96 0.53 -6.53
CA ILE A 102 9.22 -0.79 -7.14
C ILE A 102 10.61 -0.81 -7.78
N ASN A 103 10.96 0.20 -8.58
CA ASN A 103 12.27 0.26 -9.24
C ASN A 103 13.41 0.31 -8.22
N TRP A 104 13.28 1.16 -7.19
CA TRP A 104 14.23 1.21 -6.08
C TRP A 104 14.36 -0.15 -5.37
N LEU A 105 13.24 -0.80 -5.08
CA LEU A 105 13.16 -2.12 -4.47
C LEU A 105 13.50 -3.27 -5.43
N GLN A 106 13.86 -3.02 -6.68
CA GLN A 106 14.38 -4.06 -7.57
C GLN A 106 15.86 -3.80 -7.87
N SER A 107 16.17 -2.62 -8.38
CA SER A 107 17.50 -2.26 -8.89
C SER A 107 18.26 -1.23 -8.07
N GLY A 108 17.66 -0.64 -7.02
CA GLY A 108 18.29 0.45 -6.26
C GLY A 108 18.32 1.77 -7.04
N ASP A 109 17.50 1.90 -8.08
CA ASP A 109 17.40 3.08 -8.92
C ASP A 109 15.92 3.47 -9.04
N TRP A 110 15.60 4.73 -8.73
CA TRP A 110 14.23 5.26 -8.82
C TRP A 110 13.80 5.53 -10.27
N ASN A 111 14.72 5.47 -11.24
CA ASN A 111 14.52 5.92 -12.61
C ASN A 111 13.16 5.49 -13.22
N LEU A 112 12.33 6.48 -13.57
CA LEU A 112 11.00 6.31 -14.14
C LEU A 112 11.01 6.26 -15.68
N GLU A 113 12.16 6.47 -16.33
CA GLU A 113 12.31 6.46 -17.80
C GLU A 113 11.97 5.09 -18.41
N ARG A 114 12.13 4.00 -17.64
CA ARG A 114 11.69 2.65 -18.04
C ARG A 114 10.19 2.55 -18.30
N GLU A 115 9.41 3.54 -17.88
CA GLU A 115 7.97 3.63 -18.16
C GLU A 115 7.62 4.67 -19.22
N ILE A 116 8.29 5.82 -19.23
CA ILE A 116 7.93 6.96 -20.07
C ILE A 116 8.11 6.63 -21.56
N TRP A 117 9.09 5.78 -21.91
CA TRP A 117 9.43 5.48 -23.31
C TRP A 117 8.93 4.12 -23.83
N LYS A 118 8.08 3.41 -23.09
CA LYS A 118 7.54 2.11 -23.56
C LYS A 118 6.41 2.23 -24.60
N HIS A 119 5.97 3.43 -24.94
CA HIS A 119 4.86 3.66 -25.89
C HIS A 119 5.20 4.55 -27.09
N GLU A 120 6.48 4.74 -27.42
CA GLU A 120 6.88 5.43 -28.65
C GLU A 120 7.57 4.49 -29.63
N ARG A 121 6.79 3.60 -30.26
CA ARG A 121 7.00 3.11 -31.63
C ARG A 121 5.67 2.76 -32.27
#